data_AF-R2SS97-F1
#
_entry.id   AF-R2SS97-F1
#
_cell.length_a   1.000
_cell.length_b   1.000
_cell.length_c   1.000
_cell.angle_alpha   90.00
_cell.angle_beta   90.00
_cell.angle_gamma   90.00
#
_symmetry.space_group_name_H-M   'P 1'
#
loop_
_entity.id
_entity.type
_entity.pdbx_description
1 polymer ?
#
loop_
_entity_poly.entity_id
_entity_poly.type
_entity_poly.pdbx_seq_one_letter_code
_entity_poly.pdbx_strand_id
1 'polypeptide(L)'
;MNFEAIEIRKLTFKKNVLGGFRQLDVNDFLRNVADDYETYDERIRRLVEEKDRLDAELAKHQSGQHTAVTRLEQEKNELLKKIQQLEQEKKQLELQKEPLERFQELQIEYEDLNKMKRIAQKTLQAAEKAANRLLEEAEKKKATLLSEAEQQKTSLLNAAEEERLQYLFDAKLEISSLQKEQDQQAHELLAEKANLEQKRQELLQLRTQICEEVQTFAGMMAATRQEISQEYVNSIETLTKQNEAVRQKTQTSSTPQEPPTLVLTQEKEVM
;
A
#
# COMPACT_ATOMS: atom_id res chain seq x y z
N MET A 1 101.95 -37.39 91.17
CA MET A 1 102.33 -37.22 92.59
C MET A 1 103.69 -37.86 92.78
N ASN A 2 104.62 -37.23 93.51
CA ASN A 2 105.97 -37.78 93.75
C ASN A 2 106.05 -38.63 95.03
N PHE A 3 105.02 -38.57 95.88
CA PHE A 3 104.87 -39.33 97.11
C PHE A 3 103.41 -39.69 97.31
N GLU A 4 103.15 -40.86 97.89
CA GLU A 4 101.84 -41.23 98.43
C GLU A 4 101.78 -40.90 99.93
N ALA A 5 100.59 -40.64 100.47
CA ALA A 5 100.41 -40.38 101.90
C ALA A 5 100.99 -41.50 102.78
N ILE A 6 100.86 -42.76 102.33
CA ILE A 6 101.42 -43.94 102.99
C ILE A 6 102.96 -43.89 103.01
N GLU A 7 103.58 -43.37 101.96
CA GLU A 7 105.03 -43.21 101.88
C GLU A 7 105.51 -42.11 102.83
N ILE A 8 104.77 -40.99 102.91
CA ILE A 8 105.06 -39.87 103.82
C ILE A 8 105.01 -40.33 105.28
N ARG A 9 104.01 -41.15 105.65
CA ARG A 9 103.88 -41.72 107.01
C ARG A 9 105.05 -42.64 107.39
N LYS A 10 105.74 -43.23 106.41
CA LYS A 10 106.85 -44.18 106.62
C LYS A 10 108.23 -43.55 106.45
N LEU A 11 108.32 -42.25 106.15
CA LEU A 11 109.59 -41.56 105.99
C LEU A 11 110.38 -41.56 107.30
N THR A 12 111.66 -41.91 107.19
CA THR A 12 112.60 -41.88 108.32
C THR A 12 113.81 -41.03 107.93
N PHE A 13 114.26 -40.18 108.86
CA PHE A 13 115.38 -39.27 108.63
C PHE A 13 116.58 -39.67 109.49
N LYS A 14 117.79 -39.52 108.93
CA LYS A 14 119.04 -39.74 109.66
C LYS A 14 119.19 -38.67 110.76
N LYS A 15 119.56 -39.08 111.99
CA LYS A 15 119.74 -38.16 113.14
C LYS A 15 121.10 -37.46 113.06
N ASN A 16 121.11 -36.12 113.17
CA ASN A 16 122.32 -35.31 113.26
C ASN A 16 122.57 -34.86 114.70
N VAL A 17 123.82 -35.01 115.17
CA VAL A 17 124.20 -34.85 116.60
C VAL A 17 124.41 -33.37 117.00
N LEU A 18 124.56 -32.45 116.04
CA LEU A 18 125.01 -31.06 116.26
C LEU A 18 123.91 -29.98 116.11
N GLY A 19 122.64 -30.38 116.10
CA GLY A 19 121.50 -29.48 115.91
C GLY A 19 120.64 -29.94 114.74
N GLY A 20 119.39 -30.29 115.04
CA GLY A 20 118.41 -30.74 114.07
C GLY A 20 116.99 -30.48 114.59
N PHE A 21 116.01 -30.63 113.71
CA PHE A 21 114.61 -30.47 114.08
C PHE A 21 114.19 -31.54 115.10
N ARG A 22 113.32 -31.16 116.03
CA ARG A 22 112.76 -32.11 116.99
C ARG A 22 111.96 -33.16 116.24
N GLN A 23 112.31 -34.43 116.46
CA GLN A 23 111.70 -35.55 115.77
C GLN A 23 110.17 -35.61 115.98
N LEU A 24 109.68 -35.21 117.16
CA LEU A 24 108.25 -35.13 117.46
C LEU A 24 107.56 -34.08 116.58
N ASP A 25 108.08 -32.85 116.56
CA ASP A 25 107.54 -31.74 115.75
C ASP A 25 107.50 -32.10 114.25
N VAL A 26 108.54 -32.78 113.74
CA VAL A 26 108.60 -33.24 112.34
C VAL A 26 107.61 -34.38 112.07
N ASN A 27 107.48 -35.33 112.98
CA ASN A 27 106.53 -36.43 112.82
C ASN A 27 105.08 -35.93 112.86
N ASP A 28 104.75 -34.99 113.74
CA ASP A 28 103.41 -34.39 113.82
C ASP A 28 103.11 -33.55 112.58
N PHE A 29 104.09 -32.79 112.07
CA PHE A 29 103.96 -32.09 110.80
C PHE A 29 103.72 -33.06 109.62
N LEU A 30 104.50 -34.15 109.54
CA LEU A 30 104.35 -35.13 108.46
C LEU A 30 103.06 -35.94 108.54
N ARG A 31 102.46 -36.08 109.73
CA ARG A 31 101.09 -36.62 109.88
C ARG A 31 100.08 -35.71 109.21
N ASN A 32 100.12 -34.41 109.50
CA ASN A 32 99.22 -33.44 108.85
C ASN A 32 99.43 -33.40 107.33
N VAL A 33 100.69 -33.45 106.87
CA VAL A 33 100.99 -33.50 105.43
C VAL A 33 100.46 -34.79 104.80
N ALA A 34 100.56 -35.94 105.46
CA ALA A 34 99.99 -37.18 104.95
C ALA A 34 98.44 -37.14 104.88
N ASP A 35 97.79 -36.58 105.91
CA ASP A 35 96.34 -36.40 105.93
C ASP A 35 95.87 -35.41 104.84
N ASP A 36 96.65 -34.36 104.57
CA ASP A 36 96.40 -33.44 103.47
C ASP A 36 96.54 -34.14 102.10
N TYR A 37 97.55 -35.00 101.92
CA TYR A 37 97.71 -35.79 100.70
C TYR A 37 96.54 -36.75 100.46
N GLU A 38 96.07 -37.44 101.50
CA GLU A 38 94.84 -38.27 101.42
C GLU A 38 93.62 -37.42 101.03
N THR A 39 93.49 -36.23 101.62
CA THR A 39 92.40 -35.30 101.31
C THR A 39 92.47 -34.80 99.86
N TYR A 40 93.66 -34.50 99.35
CA TYR A 40 93.85 -34.08 97.96
C TYR A 40 93.58 -35.24 96.99
N ASP A 41 94.04 -36.45 97.28
CA ASP A 41 93.78 -37.63 96.45
C ASP A 41 92.28 -37.95 96.39
N GLU A 42 91.57 -37.90 97.52
CA GLU A 42 90.12 -38.05 97.54
C GLU A 42 89.41 -36.95 96.73
N ARG A 43 89.85 -35.69 96.88
CA ARG A 43 89.26 -34.57 96.14
C ARG A 43 89.50 -34.69 94.63
N ILE A 44 90.70 -35.11 94.22
CA ILE A 44 91.03 -35.36 92.81
C ILE A 44 90.16 -36.49 92.29
N ARG A 45 90.01 -37.60 93.03
CA ARG A 45 89.12 -38.71 92.63
C ARG A 45 87.69 -38.24 92.42
N ARG A 46 87.12 -37.49 93.38
CA ARG A 46 85.75 -36.95 93.26
C ARG A 46 85.59 -36.02 92.05
N LEU A 47 86.57 -35.16 91.77
CA LEU A 47 86.54 -34.26 90.62
C LEU A 47 86.63 -35.02 89.29
N VAL A 48 87.42 -36.09 89.23
CA VAL A 48 87.50 -36.96 88.04
C VAL A 48 86.16 -37.67 87.81
N GLU A 49 85.56 -38.24 88.86
CA GLU A 49 84.25 -38.89 88.79
C GLU A 49 83.14 -37.92 88.36
N GLU A 50 83.15 -36.68 88.88
CA GLU A 50 82.20 -35.63 88.51
C GLU A 50 82.39 -35.16 87.05
N LYS A 51 83.64 -34.99 86.62
CA LYS A 51 83.96 -34.67 85.23
C LYS A 51 83.46 -35.77 84.28
N ASP A 52 83.76 -37.03 84.57
CA ASP A 52 83.36 -38.16 83.73
C ASP A 52 81.82 -38.27 83.65
N ARG A 53 81.12 -37.98 84.75
CA ARG A 53 79.65 -37.91 84.78
C ARG A 53 79.11 -36.78 83.91
N LEU A 54 79.66 -35.56 84.03
CA LEU A 54 79.22 -34.40 83.26
C LEU A 54 79.51 -34.58 81.76
N ASP A 55 80.66 -35.13 81.40
CA ASP A 55 81.01 -35.45 80.01
C ASP A 55 80.01 -36.48 79.42
N ALA A 56 79.62 -37.49 80.20
CA ALA A 56 78.61 -38.48 79.79
C ALA A 56 77.20 -37.87 79.62
N GLU A 57 76.80 -36.95 80.50
CA GLU A 57 75.52 -36.23 80.39
C GLU A 57 75.50 -35.29 79.17
N LEU A 58 76.61 -34.59 78.91
CA LEU A 58 76.76 -33.70 77.76
C LEU A 58 76.71 -34.46 76.42
N ALA A 59 77.37 -35.62 76.33
CA ALA A 59 77.32 -36.49 75.15
C ALA A 59 75.89 -37.02 74.87
N LYS A 60 75.12 -37.35 75.92
CA LYS A 60 73.71 -37.75 75.79
C LYS A 60 72.83 -36.59 75.30
N HIS A 61 73.03 -35.39 75.82
CA HIS A 61 72.27 -34.22 75.38
C HIS A 61 72.57 -33.83 73.92
N GLN A 62 73.84 -33.84 73.51
CA GLN A 62 74.24 -33.50 72.14
C GLN A 62 73.71 -34.50 71.11
N SER A 63 73.76 -35.80 71.41
CA SER A 63 73.20 -36.84 70.53
C SER A 63 71.67 -36.77 70.42
N GLY A 64 70.98 -36.46 71.52
CA GLY A 64 69.53 -36.24 71.54
C GLY A 64 69.09 -34.99 70.75
N GLN A 65 69.82 -33.89 70.87
CA GLN A 65 69.54 -32.68 70.08
C GLN A 65 69.77 -32.90 68.59
N HIS A 66 70.87 -33.55 68.22
CA HIS A 66 71.18 -33.76 66.81
C HIS A 66 70.13 -34.65 66.13
N THR A 67 69.66 -35.70 66.81
CA THR A 67 68.59 -36.56 66.28
C THR A 67 67.23 -35.86 66.17
N ALA A 68 66.89 -34.96 67.11
CA ALA A 68 65.66 -34.17 67.04
C ALA A 68 65.68 -33.16 65.88
N VAL A 69 66.80 -32.46 65.68
CA VAL A 69 66.98 -31.50 64.58
C VAL A 69 66.89 -32.21 63.23
N THR A 70 67.58 -33.35 63.07
CA THR A 70 67.54 -34.12 61.82
C THR A 70 66.13 -34.64 61.51
N ARG A 71 65.35 -35.06 62.52
CA ARG A 71 63.95 -35.46 62.33
C ARG A 71 63.07 -34.29 61.87
N LEU A 72 63.21 -33.12 62.49
CA LEU A 72 62.45 -31.93 62.11
C LEU A 72 62.80 -31.44 60.70
N GLU A 73 64.07 -31.52 60.31
CA GLU A 73 64.50 -31.19 58.94
C GLU A 73 63.96 -32.19 57.90
N GLN A 74 63.92 -33.48 58.23
CA GLN A 74 63.29 -34.50 57.38
C GLN A 74 61.79 -34.24 57.21
N GLU A 75 61.06 -34.01 58.31
CA GLU A 75 59.62 -33.72 58.28
C GLU A 75 59.31 -32.44 57.50
N LYS A 76 60.11 -31.38 57.68
CA LYS A 76 60.00 -30.15 56.89
C LYS A 76 60.18 -30.40 55.40
N ASN A 77 61.18 -31.20 55.02
CA ASN A 77 61.45 -31.52 53.62
C ASN A 77 60.34 -32.38 52.99
N GLU A 78 59.76 -33.31 53.75
CA GLU A 78 58.61 -34.11 53.31
C GLU A 78 57.36 -33.24 53.12
N LEU A 79 57.07 -32.33 54.06
CA LEU A 79 55.97 -31.39 53.96
C LEU A 79 56.13 -30.45 52.76
N LEU A 80 57.34 -29.93 52.52
CA LEU A 80 57.63 -29.10 51.33
C LEU A 80 57.36 -29.84 50.02
N LYS A 81 57.80 -31.10 49.92
CA LYS A 81 57.52 -31.94 48.74
C LYS A 81 56.02 -32.15 48.56
N LYS A 82 55.29 -32.39 49.65
CA LYS A 82 53.84 -32.58 49.61
C LYS A 82 53.09 -31.32 49.20
N ILE A 83 53.53 -30.15 49.67
CA ILE A 83 52.98 -28.85 49.25
C ILE A 83 53.19 -28.65 47.75
N GLN A 84 54.41 -28.88 47.24
CA GLN A 84 54.69 -28.76 45.80
C GLN A 84 53.83 -29.71 44.95
N GLN A 85 53.60 -30.94 45.41
CA GLN A 85 52.70 -31.89 44.73
C GLN A 85 51.25 -31.39 44.72
N LEU A 86 50.74 -30.92 45.86
CA LEU A 86 49.39 -30.38 45.98
C LEU A 86 49.18 -29.12 45.14
N GLU A 87 50.19 -28.26 45.03
CA GLU A 87 50.15 -27.08 44.15
C GLU A 87 50.07 -27.47 42.67
N GLN A 88 50.83 -28.50 42.26
CA GLN A 88 50.75 -29.03 40.89
C GLN A 88 49.38 -29.66 40.61
N GLU A 89 48.85 -30.46 41.53
CA GLU A 89 47.53 -31.07 41.41
C GLU A 89 46.43 -30.01 41.33
N LYS A 90 46.47 -29.00 42.20
CA LYS A 90 45.53 -27.87 42.15
C LYS A 90 45.56 -27.18 40.80
N LYS A 91 46.75 -26.90 40.24
CA LYS A 91 46.88 -26.26 38.93
C LYS A 91 46.30 -27.11 37.81
N GLN A 92 46.49 -28.43 37.87
CA GLN A 92 45.89 -29.36 36.91
C GLN A 92 44.35 -29.39 37.03
N LEU A 93 43.82 -29.38 38.26
CA LEU A 93 42.37 -29.32 38.49
C LEU A 93 41.76 -28.01 38.00
N GLU A 94 42.43 -26.87 38.20
CA GLU A 94 42.00 -25.58 37.65
C GLU A 94 41.96 -25.58 36.12
N LEU A 95 42.98 -26.17 35.47
CA LEU A 95 43.02 -26.36 34.02
C LEU A 95 41.89 -27.27 33.49
N GLN A 96 41.46 -28.26 34.28
CA GLN A 96 40.33 -29.13 33.91
C GLN A 96 38.96 -28.51 34.19
N LYS A 97 38.88 -27.59 35.17
CA LYS A 97 37.63 -26.91 35.54
C LYS A 97 37.17 -25.93 34.45
N GLU A 98 38.11 -25.17 33.88
CA GLU A 98 37.82 -24.16 32.86
C GLU A 98 37.05 -24.70 31.63
N PRO A 99 37.46 -25.81 30.97
CA PRO A 99 36.71 -26.35 29.84
C PRO A 99 35.33 -26.89 30.25
N LEU A 100 35.17 -27.35 31.50
CA LEU A 100 33.87 -27.80 32.00
C LEU A 100 32.90 -26.62 32.18
N GLU A 101 33.37 -25.50 32.72
CA GLU A 101 32.59 -24.26 32.84
C GLU A 101 32.19 -23.73 31.46
N ARG A 102 33.14 -23.65 30.51
CA ARG A 102 32.84 -23.26 29.12
C ARG A 102 31.82 -24.18 28.46
N PHE A 103 31.90 -25.49 28.73
CA PHE A 103 30.92 -26.45 28.19
C PHE A 103 29.51 -26.19 28.75
N GLN A 104 29.39 -25.89 30.04
CA GLN A 104 28.11 -25.53 30.65
C GLN A 104 27.53 -24.25 30.05
N GLU A 105 28.34 -23.21 29.87
CA GLU A 105 27.94 -21.97 29.20
C GLU A 105 27.43 -22.23 27.78
N LEU A 106 28.16 -23.01 26.99
CA LEU A 106 27.76 -23.40 25.64
C LEU A 106 26.45 -24.20 25.61
N GLN A 107 26.18 -25.04 26.62
CA GLN A 107 24.90 -25.74 26.70
C GLN A 107 23.73 -24.78 26.95
N ILE A 108 23.91 -23.80 27.85
CA ILE A 108 22.91 -22.77 28.11
C ILE A 108 22.63 -21.96 26.84
N GLU A 109 23.68 -21.51 26.14
CA GLU A 109 23.55 -20.78 24.88
C GLU A 109 22.82 -21.62 23.81
N TYR A 110 23.14 -22.92 23.71
CA TYR A 110 22.50 -23.82 22.77
C TYR A 110 21.01 -24.02 23.07
N GLU A 111 20.63 -24.15 24.34
CA GLU A 111 19.23 -24.22 24.76
C GLU A 111 18.47 -22.94 24.44
N ASP A 112 19.07 -21.78 24.70
CA ASP A 112 18.46 -20.49 24.42
C ASP A 112 18.33 -20.23 22.92
N LEU A 113 19.32 -20.63 22.12
CA LEU A 113 19.24 -20.59 20.65
C LEU A 113 18.09 -21.48 20.14
N ASN A 114 17.90 -22.66 20.72
CA ASN A 114 16.78 -23.53 20.37
C ASN A 114 15.41 -22.95 20.76
N LYS A 115 15.30 -22.29 21.93
CA LYS A 115 14.09 -21.55 22.32
C LYS A 115 13.80 -20.43 21.32
N MET A 116 14.82 -19.65 20.97
CA MET A 116 14.71 -18.55 20.01
C MET A 116 14.29 -19.04 18.62
N LYS A 117 14.88 -20.15 18.14
CA LYS A 117 14.48 -20.80 16.88
C LYS A 117 13.00 -21.20 16.88
N ARG A 118 12.50 -21.78 17.97
CA ARG A 118 11.08 -22.14 18.11
C ARG A 118 10.18 -20.91 18.09
N ILE A 119 10.57 -19.83 18.78
CA ILE A 119 9.81 -18.57 18.77
C ILE A 119 9.79 -17.99 17.36
N ALA A 120 10.94 -17.88 16.70
CA ALA A 120 11.03 -17.38 15.33
C ALA A 120 10.15 -18.19 14.37
N GLN A 121 10.14 -19.52 14.47
CA GLN A 121 9.29 -20.38 13.65
C GLN A 121 7.79 -20.15 13.92
N LYS A 122 7.39 -20.01 15.19
CA LYS A 122 5.99 -19.69 15.53
C LYS A 122 5.57 -18.31 15.01
N THR A 123 6.45 -17.31 15.14
CA THR A 123 6.21 -15.96 14.64
C THR A 123 6.09 -15.95 13.12
N LEU A 124 6.95 -16.69 12.41
CA LEU A 124 6.87 -16.84 10.96
C LEU A 124 5.53 -17.46 10.54
N GLN A 125 5.14 -18.58 11.16
CA GLN A 125 3.85 -19.23 10.87
C GLN A 125 2.65 -18.33 11.17
N ALA A 126 2.71 -17.55 12.25
CA ALA A 126 1.67 -16.58 12.59
C ALA A 126 1.59 -15.45 11.56
N ALA A 127 2.73 -14.93 11.09
CA ALA A 127 2.81 -13.91 10.06
C ALA A 127 2.28 -14.43 8.71
N GLU A 128 2.69 -15.64 8.28
CA GLU A 128 2.18 -16.29 7.06
C GLU A 128 0.66 -16.48 7.14
N LYS A 129 0.14 -16.94 8.28
CA LYS A 129 -1.31 -17.10 8.48
C LYS A 129 -2.06 -15.77 8.43
N ALA A 130 -1.49 -14.71 9.00
CA ALA A 130 -2.07 -13.37 8.95
C ALA A 130 -2.07 -12.80 7.52
N ALA A 131 -0.96 -12.98 6.79
CA ALA A 131 -0.84 -12.56 5.40
C ALA A 131 -1.84 -13.28 4.50
N ASN A 132 -1.99 -14.60 4.64
CA ASN A 132 -2.96 -15.39 3.86
C ASN A 132 -4.40 -14.97 4.15
N ARG A 133 -4.75 -14.64 5.40
CA ARG A 133 -6.08 -14.11 5.74
C ARG A 133 -6.36 -12.76 5.07
N LEU A 134 -5.37 -11.86 5.08
CA LEU A 134 -5.49 -10.56 4.42
C LEU A 134 -5.66 -10.72 2.90
N LEU A 135 -4.94 -11.64 2.28
CA LEU A 135 -5.10 -11.97 0.86
C LEU A 135 -6.51 -12.51 0.58
N GLU A 136 -7.00 -13.45 1.37
CA GLU A 136 -8.34 -14.02 1.21
C GLU A 136 -9.45 -12.95 1.39
N GLU A 137 -9.31 -12.06 2.36
CA GLU A 137 -10.23 -10.93 2.55
C GLU A 137 -10.19 -9.95 1.38
N ALA A 138 -9.00 -9.67 0.84
CA ALA A 138 -8.83 -8.80 -0.31
C ALA A 138 -9.44 -9.41 -1.58
N GLU A 139 -9.27 -10.72 -1.79
CA GLU A 139 -9.88 -11.46 -2.89
C GLU A 139 -11.41 -11.48 -2.79
N LYS A 140 -11.95 -11.73 -1.59
CA LYS A 140 -13.39 -11.65 -1.33
C LYS A 140 -13.94 -10.26 -1.65
N LYS A 141 -13.32 -9.20 -1.12
CA LYS A 141 -13.73 -7.81 -1.40
C LYS A 141 -13.65 -7.48 -2.89
N LYS A 142 -12.59 -7.91 -3.57
CA LYS A 142 -12.44 -7.72 -5.02
C LYS A 142 -13.57 -8.41 -5.79
N ALA A 143 -13.91 -9.64 -5.43
CA ALA A 143 -15.01 -10.38 -6.06
C ALA A 143 -16.36 -9.69 -5.84
N THR A 144 -16.64 -9.21 -4.62
CA THR A 144 -17.87 -8.46 -4.31
C THR A 144 -17.95 -7.17 -5.14
N LEU A 145 -16.88 -6.37 -5.17
CA LEU A 145 -16.84 -5.14 -5.94
C LEU A 145 -16.99 -5.37 -7.45
N LEU A 146 -16.40 -6.44 -7.99
CA LEU A 146 -16.59 -6.82 -9.39
C LEU A 146 -18.06 -7.18 -9.67
N SER A 147 -18.67 -7.99 -8.81
CA SER A 147 -20.09 -8.35 -8.94
C SER A 147 -21.01 -7.13 -8.84
N GLU A 148 -20.75 -6.21 -7.90
CA GLU A 148 -21.50 -4.97 -7.75
C GLU A 148 -21.33 -4.05 -8.98
N ALA A 149 -20.11 -3.93 -9.51
CA ALA A 149 -19.84 -3.14 -10.70
C ALA A 149 -20.51 -3.73 -11.95
N GLU A 150 -20.50 -5.06 -12.10
CA GLU A 150 -21.22 -5.75 -13.18
C GLU A 150 -22.74 -5.54 -13.08
N GLN A 151 -23.30 -5.63 -11.87
CA GLN A 151 -24.72 -5.37 -11.64
C GLN A 151 -25.11 -3.91 -11.90
N GLN A 152 -24.28 -2.95 -11.49
CA GLN A 152 -24.51 -1.54 -11.81
C GLN A 152 -24.44 -1.28 -13.31
N LYS A 153 -23.45 -1.87 -14.00
CA LYS A 153 -23.30 -1.74 -15.44
C LYS A 153 -24.54 -2.28 -16.19
N THR A 154 -25.03 -3.46 -15.80
CA THR A 154 -26.23 -4.03 -16.42
C THR A 154 -27.48 -3.20 -16.12
N SER A 155 -27.64 -2.71 -14.88
CA SER A 155 -28.74 -1.83 -14.52
C SER A 155 -28.74 -0.53 -15.33
N LEU A 156 -27.57 0.10 -15.53
CA LEU A 156 -27.45 1.32 -16.32
C LEU A 156 -27.73 1.06 -17.81
N LEU A 157 -27.27 -0.06 -18.34
CA LEU A 157 -27.52 -0.44 -19.73
C LEU A 157 -29.01 -0.68 -19.96
N ASN A 158 -29.68 -1.42 -19.07
CA ASN A 158 -31.12 -1.64 -19.15
C ASN A 158 -31.89 -0.31 -19.03
N ALA A 159 -31.53 0.57 -18.10
CA ALA A 159 -32.18 1.88 -17.97
C ALA A 159 -32.00 2.74 -19.23
N ALA A 160 -30.81 2.73 -19.84
CA ALA A 160 -30.57 3.44 -21.10
C ALA A 160 -31.34 2.83 -22.28
N GLU A 161 -31.49 1.50 -22.33
CA GLU A 161 -32.32 0.83 -23.33
C GLU A 161 -33.80 1.15 -23.15
N GLU A 162 -34.32 1.15 -21.91
CA GLU A 162 -35.68 1.55 -21.58
C GLU A 162 -35.95 3.01 -21.99
N GLU A 163 -35.04 3.93 -21.66
CA GLU A 163 -35.14 5.34 -22.06
C GLU A 163 -35.15 5.47 -23.59
N ARG A 164 -34.27 4.74 -24.29
CA ARG A 164 -34.24 4.72 -25.76
C ARG A 164 -35.55 4.19 -26.36
N LEU A 165 -36.10 3.12 -25.80
CA LEU A 165 -37.38 2.55 -26.24
C LEU A 165 -38.53 3.51 -26.01
N GLN A 166 -38.53 4.22 -24.88
CA GLN A 166 -39.51 5.26 -24.57
C GLN A 166 -39.45 6.40 -25.60
N TYR A 167 -38.27 6.93 -25.90
CA TYR A 167 -38.11 7.95 -26.94
C TYR A 167 -38.60 7.48 -28.31
N LEU A 168 -38.30 6.22 -28.70
CA LEU A 168 -38.77 5.67 -29.97
C LEU A 168 -40.29 5.50 -29.99
N PHE A 169 -40.90 5.15 -28.86
CA PHE A 169 -42.35 5.04 -28.73
C PHE A 169 -43.01 6.42 -28.87
N ASP A 170 -42.51 7.42 -28.15
CA ASP A 170 -43.04 8.79 -28.18
C ASP A 170 -42.89 9.41 -29.58
N ALA A 171 -41.73 9.23 -30.21
CA ALA A 171 -41.51 9.67 -31.60
C ALA A 171 -42.48 8.99 -32.58
N LYS A 172 -42.78 7.71 -32.39
CA LYS A 172 -43.75 6.98 -33.23
C LYS A 172 -45.17 7.53 -33.05
N LEU A 173 -45.56 7.88 -31.83
CA LEU A 173 -46.84 8.52 -31.56
C LEU A 173 -46.94 9.89 -32.24
N GLU A 174 -45.88 10.70 -32.15
CA GLU A 174 -45.82 12.02 -32.80
C GLU A 174 -45.88 11.91 -34.33
N ILE A 175 -45.12 10.99 -34.94
CA ILE A 175 -45.22 10.73 -36.38
C ILE A 175 -46.64 10.32 -36.75
N SER A 176 -47.27 9.44 -35.96
CA SER A 176 -48.66 9.03 -36.23
C SER A 176 -49.65 10.18 -36.13
N SER A 177 -49.48 11.12 -35.20
CA SER A 177 -50.36 12.29 -35.09
C SER A 177 -50.14 13.26 -36.26
N LEU A 178 -48.89 13.54 -36.62
CA LEU A 178 -48.55 14.38 -37.76
C LEU A 178 -49.06 13.78 -39.07
N GLN A 179 -48.98 12.46 -39.23
CA GLN A 179 -49.47 11.79 -40.44
C GLN A 179 -51.00 11.87 -40.54
N LYS A 180 -51.71 11.73 -39.42
CA LYS A 180 -53.16 11.95 -39.38
C LYS A 180 -53.54 13.39 -39.72
N GLU A 181 -52.79 14.37 -39.22
CA GLU A 181 -53.00 15.78 -39.55
C GLU A 181 -52.73 16.06 -41.03
N GLN A 182 -51.65 15.50 -41.58
CA GLN A 182 -51.33 15.59 -43.01
C GLN A 182 -52.45 15.00 -43.89
N ASP A 183 -52.97 13.82 -43.53
CA ASP A 183 -54.08 13.19 -44.23
C ASP A 183 -55.35 14.04 -44.17
N GLN A 184 -55.64 14.63 -43.00
CA GLN A 184 -56.78 15.54 -42.84
C GLN A 184 -56.63 16.79 -43.71
N GLN A 185 -55.48 17.45 -43.70
CA GLN A 185 -55.21 18.61 -44.54
C GLN A 185 -55.29 18.26 -46.04
N ALA A 186 -54.81 17.08 -46.44
CA ALA A 186 -54.93 16.60 -47.82
C ALA A 186 -56.40 16.41 -48.23
N HIS A 187 -57.24 15.86 -47.34
CA HIS A 187 -58.67 15.73 -47.56
C HIS A 187 -59.37 17.10 -47.67
N GLU A 188 -59.05 18.04 -46.79
CA GLU A 188 -59.60 19.40 -46.81
C GLU A 188 -59.22 20.13 -48.12
N LEU A 189 -57.96 20.03 -48.55
CA LEU A 189 -57.50 20.62 -49.81
C LEU A 189 -58.19 20.00 -51.03
N LEU A 190 -58.41 18.68 -51.03
CA LEU A 190 -59.15 18.02 -52.11
C LEU A 190 -60.62 18.47 -52.15
N ALA A 191 -61.26 18.62 -50.99
CA ALA A 191 -62.63 19.12 -50.90
C ALA A 191 -62.74 20.58 -51.37
N GLU A 192 -61.78 21.43 -50.99
CA GLU A 192 -61.72 22.82 -51.45
C GLU A 192 -61.50 22.89 -52.97
N LYS A 193 -60.58 22.09 -53.51
CA LYS A 193 -60.35 22.00 -54.96
C LYS A 193 -61.61 21.57 -55.72
N ALA A 194 -62.35 20.59 -55.20
CA ALA A 194 -63.61 20.16 -55.81
C ALA A 194 -64.68 21.27 -55.77
N ASN A 195 -64.79 22.00 -54.67
CA ASN A 195 -65.70 23.14 -54.53
C ASN A 195 -65.35 24.27 -55.51
N LEU A 196 -64.06 24.61 -55.63
CA LEU A 196 -63.58 25.60 -56.60
C LEU A 196 -63.87 25.18 -58.04
N GLU A 197 -63.67 23.90 -58.38
CA GLU A 197 -63.99 23.37 -59.71
C GLU A 197 -65.50 23.43 -59.99
N GLN A 198 -66.34 23.10 -59.01
CA GLN A 198 -67.79 23.26 -59.12
C GLN A 198 -68.18 24.73 -59.37
N LYS A 199 -67.67 25.66 -58.56
CA LYS A 199 -67.93 27.10 -58.76
C LYS A 199 -67.45 27.60 -60.13
N ARG A 200 -66.33 27.08 -60.61
CA ARG A 200 -65.82 27.39 -61.95
C ARG A 200 -66.80 26.92 -63.04
N GLN A 201 -67.36 25.72 -62.90
CA GLN A 201 -68.38 25.20 -63.82
C GLN A 201 -69.66 26.03 -63.79
N GLU A 202 -70.14 26.42 -62.59
CA GLU A 202 -71.29 27.30 -62.42
C GLU A 202 -71.08 28.66 -63.11
N LEU A 203 -69.91 29.28 -62.92
CA LEU A 203 -69.56 30.53 -63.60
C LEU A 203 -69.49 30.38 -65.12
N LEU A 204 -68.99 29.25 -65.63
CA LEU A 204 -68.99 28.96 -67.06
C LEU A 204 -70.40 28.80 -67.62
N GLN A 205 -71.29 28.10 -66.91
CA GLN A 205 -72.70 27.97 -67.30
C GLN A 205 -73.40 29.33 -67.33
N LEU A 206 -73.21 30.15 -66.29
CA LEU A 206 -73.78 31.49 -66.23
C LEU A 206 -73.27 32.36 -67.38
N ARG A 207 -71.97 32.28 -67.69
CA ARG A 207 -71.39 32.98 -68.86
C ARG A 207 -72.07 32.55 -70.16
N THR A 208 -72.27 31.25 -70.36
CA THR A 208 -72.95 30.73 -71.56
C THR A 208 -74.38 31.24 -71.65
N GLN A 209 -75.15 31.20 -70.54
CA GLN A 209 -76.51 31.73 -70.48
C GLN A 209 -76.56 33.22 -70.84
N ILE A 210 -75.65 34.04 -70.27
CA ILE A 210 -75.57 35.47 -70.62
C ILE A 210 -75.25 35.66 -72.11
N CYS A 211 -74.34 34.88 -72.68
CA CYS A 211 -74.05 34.95 -74.12
C CYS A 211 -75.29 34.60 -74.96
N GLU A 212 -76.03 33.56 -74.59
CA GLU A 212 -77.28 33.16 -75.27
C GLU A 212 -78.36 34.24 -75.15
N GLU A 213 -78.55 34.81 -73.97
CA GLU A 213 -79.49 35.92 -73.73
C GLU A 213 -79.11 37.16 -74.57
N VAL A 214 -77.83 37.54 -74.59
CA VAL A 214 -77.33 38.66 -75.40
C VAL A 214 -77.52 38.37 -76.89
N GLN A 215 -77.26 37.15 -77.35
CA GLN A 215 -77.44 36.76 -78.74
C GLN A 215 -78.93 36.77 -79.14
N THR A 216 -79.81 36.28 -78.26
CA THR A 216 -81.26 36.33 -78.45
C THR A 216 -81.75 37.76 -78.49
N PHE A 217 -81.28 38.62 -77.57
CA PHE A 217 -81.59 40.04 -77.55
C PHE A 217 -81.10 40.75 -78.83
N ALA A 218 -79.87 40.48 -79.28
CA ALA A 218 -79.35 41.01 -80.53
C ALA A 218 -80.18 40.56 -81.74
N GLY A 219 -80.62 39.30 -81.76
CA GLY A 219 -81.53 38.76 -82.77
C GLY A 219 -82.90 39.45 -82.77
N MET A 220 -83.50 39.64 -81.59
CA MET A 220 -84.76 40.40 -81.43
C MET A 220 -84.59 41.84 -81.92
N MET A 221 -83.53 42.53 -81.53
CA MET A 221 -83.23 43.89 -81.99
C MET A 221 -83.05 43.98 -83.50
N ALA A 222 -82.40 42.99 -84.12
CA ALA A 222 -82.25 42.91 -85.58
C ALA A 222 -83.61 42.70 -86.27
N ALA A 223 -84.46 41.82 -85.72
CA ALA A 223 -85.81 41.58 -86.22
C ALA A 223 -86.67 42.85 -86.11
N THR A 224 -86.67 43.53 -84.96
CA THR A 224 -87.39 44.81 -84.79
C THR A 224 -86.86 45.88 -85.76
N ARG A 225 -85.54 45.96 -85.97
CA ARG A 225 -84.95 46.87 -86.97
C ARG A 225 -85.44 46.54 -88.39
N GLN A 226 -85.56 45.25 -88.72
CA GLN A 226 -86.07 44.80 -90.01
C GLN A 226 -87.56 45.11 -90.16
N GLU A 227 -88.39 44.86 -89.15
CA GLU A 227 -89.82 45.22 -89.14
C GLU A 227 -90.02 46.71 -89.38
N ILE A 228 -89.32 47.57 -88.62
CA ILE A 228 -89.35 49.02 -88.81
C ILE A 228 -88.95 49.38 -90.25
N SER A 229 -87.86 48.78 -90.77
CA SER A 229 -87.40 49.04 -92.13
C SER A 229 -88.44 48.60 -93.18
N GLN A 230 -89.10 47.45 -92.96
CA GLN A 230 -90.15 46.92 -93.82
C GLN A 230 -91.39 47.83 -93.80
N GLU A 231 -91.79 48.33 -92.63
CA GLU A 231 -92.85 49.31 -92.49
C GLU A 231 -92.52 50.62 -93.23
N TYR A 232 -91.28 51.10 -93.13
CA TYR A 232 -90.82 52.25 -93.92
C TYR A 232 -90.90 51.98 -95.42
N VAL A 233 -90.45 50.82 -95.90
CA VAL A 233 -90.53 50.44 -97.33
C VAL A 233 -91.99 50.33 -97.78
N ASN A 234 -92.84 49.66 -97.02
CA ASN A 234 -94.27 49.53 -97.32
C ASN A 234 -94.96 50.91 -97.35
N SER A 235 -94.60 51.80 -96.43
CA SER A 235 -95.08 53.19 -96.40
C SER A 235 -94.64 53.96 -97.65
N ILE A 236 -93.37 53.83 -98.05
CA ILE A 236 -92.84 54.42 -99.29
C ILE A 236 -93.56 53.84 -100.52
N GLU A 237 -93.80 52.53 -100.60
CA GLU A 237 -94.55 51.92 -101.70
C GLU A 237 -96.00 52.42 -101.75
N THR A 238 -96.65 52.57 -100.59
CA THR A 238 -98.02 53.10 -100.50
C THR A 238 -98.08 54.54 -100.99
N LEU A 239 -97.11 55.38 -100.58
CA LEU A 239 -96.94 56.74 -101.06
C LEU A 239 -96.63 56.79 -102.57
N THR A 240 -95.85 55.84 -103.08
CA THR A 240 -95.50 55.73 -104.50
C THR A 240 -96.73 55.37 -105.34
N LYS A 241 -97.53 54.39 -104.89
CA LYS A 241 -98.81 54.03 -105.53
C LYS A 241 -99.83 55.18 -105.47
N GLN A 242 -99.87 55.94 -104.36
CA GLN A 242 -100.67 57.16 -104.29
C GLN A 242 -100.19 58.22 -105.29
N ASN A 243 -98.88 58.43 -105.42
CA ASN A 243 -98.32 59.35 -106.42
C ASN A 243 -98.59 58.91 -107.86
N GLU A 244 -98.55 57.61 -108.16
CA GLU A 244 -98.93 57.07 -109.47
C GLU A 244 -100.43 57.24 -109.76
N ALA A 245 -101.29 57.05 -108.75
CA ALA A 245 -102.72 57.31 -108.87
C ALA A 245 -103.02 58.81 -109.09
N VAL A 246 -102.21 59.71 -108.52
CA VAL A 246 -102.26 61.15 -108.81
C VAL A 246 -101.77 61.44 -110.23
N ARG A 247 -100.69 60.80 -110.70
CA ARG A 247 -100.20 60.94 -112.09
C ARG A 247 -101.22 60.47 -113.13
N GLN A 248 -101.95 59.38 -112.87
CA GLN A 248 -103.02 58.92 -113.78
C GLN A 248 -104.22 59.88 -113.85
N LYS A 249 -104.45 60.72 -112.82
CA LYS A 249 -105.50 61.74 -112.83
C LYS A 249 -105.13 63.04 -113.55
N THR A 250 -103.87 63.23 -113.96
CA THR A 250 -103.36 64.55 -114.36
C THR A 250 -102.81 64.62 -115.80
N GLN A 251 -103.11 63.66 -116.68
CA GLN A 251 -102.72 63.71 -118.10
C GLN A 251 -103.92 63.64 -119.05
N THR A 252 -104.77 64.66 -118.99
CA THR A 252 -105.40 65.25 -120.18
C THR A 252 -105.20 66.77 -120.15
N SER A 253 -104.63 67.28 -121.24
CA SER A 253 -104.52 68.68 -121.68
C SER A 253 -103.30 69.56 -121.27
N SER A 254 -102.59 69.93 -122.35
CA SER A 254 -101.87 71.18 -122.68
C SER A 254 -100.42 71.47 -122.22
N THR A 255 -99.55 71.40 -123.23
CA THR A 255 -98.27 72.07 -123.57
C THR A 255 -98.24 73.62 -123.45
N PRO A 256 -97.12 74.34 -123.70
CA PRO A 256 -95.73 74.21 -123.21
C PRO A 256 -95.07 75.56 -122.78
N GLN A 257 -94.09 75.60 -121.86
CA GLN A 257 -93.00 76.61 -121.86
C GLN A 257 -91.84 76.27 -120.88
N GLU A 258 -90.62 76.46 -121.36
CA GLU A 258 -89.26 76.32 -120.76
C GLU A 258 -88.70 77.70 -120.29
N PRO A 259 -87.46 77.86 -119.74
CA PRO A 259 -86.60 77.05 -118.84
C PRO A 259 -86.07 77.96 -117.65
N PRO A 260 -84.97 77.76 -116.85
CA PRO A 260 -83.59 77.23 -117.10
C PRO A 260 -83.17 76.08 -116.12
N THR A 261 -82.26 75.13 -116.40
CA THR A 261 -80.81 75.12 -116.74
C THR A 261 -79.84 75.11 -115.53
N LEU A 262 -79.30 73.89 -115.28
CA LEU A 262 -77.95 73.45 -114.85
C LEU A 262 -77.32 73.88 -113.51
N VAL A 263 -76.98 72.87 -112.69
CA VAL A 263 -75.58 72.58 -112.26
C VAL A 263 -75.36 71.05 -112.21
N LEU A 264 -74.38 70.59 -113.00
CA LEU A 264 -73.70 69.29 -112.93
C LEU A 264 -72.53 69.36 -111.93
N THR A 265 -72.19 68.26 -111.25
CA THR A 265 -71.01 67.43 -111.62
C THR A 265 -70.89 66.18 -110.74
N GLN A 266 -70.59 65.06 -111.40
CA GLN A 266 -69.91 63.89 -110.84
C GLN A 266 -68.41 64.20 -110.73
N GLU A 267 -67.70 63.51 -109.83
CA GLU A 267 -66.38 62.94 -110.15
C GLU A 267 -65.97 61.81 -109.16
N LYS A 268 -65.57 60.67 -109.75
CA LYS A 268 -64.45 59.75 -109.47
C LYS A 268 -64.23 59.15 -108.06
N GLU A 269 -64.14 57.83 -107.89
CA GLU A 269 -63.03 56.89 -108.22
C GLU A 269 -61.78 56.99 -107.31
N VAL A 270 -61.54 55.87 -106.59
CA VAL A 270 -60.25 55.20 -106.33
C VAL A 270 -59.17 55.93 -105.49
N MET A 271 -59.10 55.62 -104.18
CA MET A 271 -58.20 54.64 -103.55
C MET A 271 -58.61 54.38 -102.10
#